data_AF-F5YVY0-F1
#
_entry.id   AF-F5YVY0-F1
#
_cell.length_a   1.000
_cell.length_b   1.000
_cell.length_c   1.000
_cell.angle_alpha   90.00
_cell.angle_beta   90.00
_cell.angle_gamma   90.00
#
_symmetry.space_group_name_H-M   'P 1'
#
loop_
_entity.id
_entity.type
_entity.pdbx_description
1 polymer ?
#
loop_
_entity_poly.entity_id
_entity_poly.type
_entity_poly.pdbx_seq_one_letter_code
_entity_poly.pdbx_strand_id
1 'polypeptide(L)' 'MAVSRPAPLTGVNGNPYTATQLAAAEPLSVSYLAAPVFDNGEATYELQLGPLRRDVSAADRDRYIREIRATAQQLSS' A
#
# COMPACT_ATOMS: atom_id res chain seq x y z
N MET A 1 24.28 -14.17 -23.95
CA MET A 1 24.29 -12.93 -23.13
C MET A 1 23.01 -12.90 -22.33
N ALA A 2 23.07 -13.18 -21.02
CA ALA A 2 21.93 -12.99 -20.12
C ALA A 2 21.97 -11.54 -19.63
N VAL A 3 20.90 -10.80 -19.84
CA VAL A 3 20.74 -9.45 -19.29
C VAL A 3 20.50 -9.59 -17.80
N SER A 4 21.46 -9.17 -16.97
CA SER A 4 21.27 -9.09 -15.53
C SER A 4 20.10 -8.14 -15.23
N ARG A 5 19.04 -8.66 -14.59
CA ARG A 5 17.99 -7.82 -14.03
C ARG A 5 18.64 -6.88 -13.00
N PRO A 6 18.34 -5.57 -13.02
CA PRO A 6 18.78 -4.69 -11.95
C PRO A 6 18.27 -5.24 -10.61
N ALA A 7 19.14 -5.26 -9.60
CA ALA A 7 18.75 -5.60 -8.24
C ALA A 7 17.60 -4.68 -7.79
N PRO A 8 16.59 -5.19 -7.08
CA PRO A 8 15.55 -4.33 -6.53
C PRO A 8 16.21 -3.25 -5.65
N LEU A 9 15.72 -2.01 -5.73
CA LEU A 9 16.15 -0.91 -4.86
C LEU A 9 15.66 -1.19 -3.43
N THR A 10 16.33 -2.10 -2.74
CA THR A 10 16.02 -2.45 -1.34
C THR A 10 16.56 -1.32 -0.45
N GLY A 11 15.68 -0.45 0.03
CA GLY A 11 16.06 0.68 0.88
C GLY A 11 15.09 1.85 0.90
N VAL A 12 14.11 1.91 -0.01
CA VAL A 12 13.05 2.94 0.00
C VAL A 12 11.85 2.45 0.83
N ASN A 13 12.11 1.97 2.04
CA ASN A 13 11.04 1.59 2.96
C ASN A 13 10.84 2.76 3.92
N GLY A 14 9.93 3.66 3.59
CA GLY A 14 9.38 4.56 4.60
C GLY A 14 8.81 3.71 5.74
N ASN A 15 9.00 4.13 7.00
CA ASN A 15 8.44 3.41 8.13
C ASN A 15 6.92 3.35 7.97
N PRO A 16 6.30 2.15 7.96
CA PRO A 16 4.87 2.04 7.84
C PRO A 16 4.20 2.73 9.04
N TYR A 17 3.13 3.48 8.78
CA TYR A 17 2.30 4.02 9.84
C TYR A 17 1.63 2.88 10.60
N THR A 18 1.64 2.98 11.92
CA THR A 18 0.85 2.12 12.80
C THR A 18 -0.65 2.42 12.67
N ALA A 19 -1.51 1.49 13.11
CA ALA A 19 -2.95 1.73 13.15
C ALA A 19 -3.32 2.99 13.94
N THR A 20 -2.66 3.24 15.08
CA THR A 20 -2.88 4.44 15.91
C THR A 20 -2.51 5.71 15.16
N GLN A 21 -1.40 5.72 14.41
CA GLN A 21 -1.02 6.87 13.59
C GLN A 21 -1.99 7.08 12.44
N LEU A 22 -2.41 6.01 11.76
CA LEU A 22 -3.41 6.10 10.69
C LEU A 22 -4.77 6.63 11.18
N ALA A 23 -5.12 6.42 12.45
CA ALA A 23 -6.33 6.94 13.07
C ALA A 23 -6.20 8.39 13.57
N ALA A 24 -4.99 8.98 13.57
CA ALA A 24 -4.80 10.35 14.01
C ALA A 24 -5.58 11.34 13.11
N ALA A 25 -6.17 12.38 13.68
CA ALA A 25 -6.98 13.34 12.94
C ALA A 25 -6.16 14.24 12.00
N GLU A 26 -4.88 14.46 12.33
CA GLU A 26 -3.97 15.31 11.57
C GLU A 26 -3.65 14.75 10.17
N PRO A 27 -3.48 15.61 9.14
CA PRO A 27 -3.07 15.15 7.82
C PRO A 27 -1.72 14.42 7.87
N LEU A 28 -1.60 13.34 7.11
CA LEU A 28 -0.36 12.57 7.02
C LEU A 28 0.21 12.58 5.60
N SER A 29 1.54 12.58 5.51
CA SER A 29 2.26 12.34 4.27
C SER A 29 2.32 10.85 3.99
N VAL A 30 1.35 10.37 3.22
CA VAL A 30 1.31 8.97 2.78
C VAL A 30 1.94 8.87 1.40
N SER A 31 2.99 8.07 1.24
CA SER A 31 3.61 7.88 -0.08
C SER A 31 2.78 6.92 -0.94
N TYR A 32 2.37 5.78 -0.38
CA TYR A 32 1.53 4.79 -1.02
C TYR A 32 0.81 3.93 0.03
N LEU A 33 -0.22 3.20 -0.40
CA LEU A 33 -0.81 2.08 0.33
C LEU A 33 -0.56 0.78 -0.45
N ALA A 34 -0.41 -0.33 0.28
CA ALA A 34 -0.30 -1.65 -0.30
C ALA A 34 -1.28 -2.61 0.39
N ALA A 35 -1.83 -3.56 -0.36
CA ALA A 35 -2.66 -4.64 0.16
C ALA A 35 -2.29 -5.97 -0.53
N PRO A 36 -2.18 -7.07 0.22
CA PRO A 36 -1.91 -8.38 -0.37
C PRO A 36 -3.11 -8.87 -1.18
N VAL A 37 -2.83 -9.51 -2.31
CA VAL A 37 -3.80 -10.28 -3.09
C VAL A 37 -3.45 -11.75 -2.94
N PHE A 38 -4.46 -12.56 -2.64
CA PHE A 38 -4.30 -13.99 -2.38
C PHE A 38 -4.72 -14.81 -3.60
N ASP A 39 -3.95 -15.84 -3.93
CA ASP A 39 -4.37 -16.89 -4.85
C ASP A 39 -4.23 -18.23 -4.12
N ASN A 40 -5.31 -19.01 -4.07
CA ASN A 40 -5.34 -20.29 -3.34
C ASN A 40 -4.88 -20.18 -1.86
N GLY A 41 -5.18 -19.05 -1.21
CA GLY A 41 -4.80 -18.78 0.19
C GLY A 41 -3.36 -18.31 0.39
N GLU A 42 -2.56 -18.17 -0.66
CA GLU A 42 -1.19 -17.64 -0.59
C GLU A 42 -1.14 -16.20 -1.11
N ALA A 43 -0.47 -15.30 -0.39
CA ALA A 43 -0.29 -13.92 -0.84
C ALA A 43 0.72 -13.88 -2.00
N THR A 44 0.22 -13.88 -3.23
CA THR A 44 1.05 -14.00 -4.44
C THR A 44 1.61 -12.67 -4.93
N TYR A 45 0.88 -11.58 -4.73
CA TYR A 45 1.32 -10.23 -5.11
C TYR A 45 0.65 -9.14 -4.25
N GLU A 46 1.15 -7.91 -4.35
CA GLU A 46 0.61 -6.75 -3.67
C GLU A 46 -0.05 -5.79 -4.67
N LEU A 47 -1.27 -5.36 -4.37
CA LEU A 47 -1.89 -4.20 -5.02
C LEU A 47 -1.37 -2.93 -4.35
N GLN A 48 -0.87 -1.98 -5.14
CA GLN A 48 -0.40 -0.68 -4.64
C GLN A 48 -1.26 0.48 -5.16
N LEU A 49 -1.47 1.46 -4.29
CA LEU A 49 -2.13 2.74 -4.58
C LEU A 49 -1.17 3.88 -4.24
N GLY A 50 -0.69 4.60 -5.27
CA GLY A 50 0.16 5.77 -5.10
C GLY A 50 0.76 6.29 -6.42
N PRO A 51 1.56 7.38 -6.37
CA PRO A 51 1.87 8.16 -5.16
C PRO A 51 0.66 8.96 -4.67
N LEU A 52 0.51 9.08 -3.35
CA LEU A 52 -0.54 9.91 -2.74
C LEU A 52 -0.02 11.32 -2.42
N ARG A 53 -0.92 12.18 -1.93
CA ARG A 53 -0.61 13.57 -1.56
C ARG A 53 0.15 13.61 -0.23
N ARG A 54 0.95 14.66 -0.03
CA ARG A 54 1.70 14.87 1.24
C ARG A 54 0.81 15.21 2.45
N ASP A 55 -0.44 15.60 2.22
CA ASP A 55 -1.38 16.07 3.25
C ASP A 55 -2.70 15.29 3.13
N VAL A 56 -2.67 13.97 3.34
CA VAL A 56 -3.87 13.12 3.25
C VAL A 56 -4.69 13.24 4.52
N SER A 57 -5.94 13.70 4.39
CA SER A 57 -6.87 13.80 5.52
C SER A 57 -7.21 12.42 6.11
N ALA A 58 -7.75 12.38 7.34
CA ALA A 58 -8.23 11.13 7.93
C ALA A 58 -9.34 10.48 7.07
N ALA A 59 -10.31 11.27 6.61
CA ALA A 59 -11.39 10.78 5.76
C ALA A 59 -10.90 10.21 4.42
N ASP A 60 -9.89 10.83 3.81
CA ASP A 60 -9.29 10.32 2.58
C ASP A 60 -8.46 9.05 2.84
N ARG A 61 -7.70 8.99 3.95
CA ARG A 61 -6.99 7.77 4.36
C ARG A 61 -7.97 6.60 4.54
N ASP A 62 -9.06 6.80 5.26
CA ASP A 62 -10.10 5.79 5.47
C ASP A 62 -10.70 5.31 4.15
N ARG A 63 -11.00 6.26 3.25
CA ARG A 63 -11.48 5.94 1.92
C ARG A 63 -10.47 5.09 1.16
N TYR A 64 -9.21 5.52 1.06
CA TYR A 64 -8.19 4.81 0.30
C TYR A 64 -7.91 3.42 0.85
N ILE A 65 -7.85 3.26 2.18
CA ILE A 65 -7.69 1.97 2.85
C ILE A 65 -8.86 1.05 2.51
N ARG A 66 -10.10 1.56 2.53
CA ARG A 66 -11.27 0.77 2.17
C ARG A 66 -11.24 0.33 0.70
N GLU A 67 -10.96 1.25 -0.23
CA GLU A 67 -10.94 0.95 -1.66
C GLU A 67 -9.85 -0.07 -2.02
N ILE A 68 -8.62 0.10 -1.51
CA ILE A 68 -7.51 -0.82 -1.84
C ILE A 68 -7.76 -2.23 -1.27
N ARG A 69 -8.34 -2.33 -0.06
CA ARG A 69 -8.72 -3.62 0.54
C ARG A 69 -9.84 -4.31 -0.23
N ALA A 70 -10.90 -3.57 -0.57
CA ALA A 70 -12.02 -4.12 -1.35
C ALA A 70 -11.56 -4.60 -2.73
N THR A 71 -10.68 -3.83 -3.39
CA THR A 71 -10.13 -4.21 -4.70
C THR A 71 -9.21 -5.43 -4.58
N ALA A 72 -8.32 -5.47 -3.59
CA ALA A 72 -7.45 -6.63 -3.36
C ALA A 72 -8.26 -7.90 -3.07
N GLN A 73 -9.36 -7.77 -2.32
CA GLN A 73 -10.29 -8.88 -2.08
C GLN A 73 -10.99 -9.35 -3.36
N GLN A 74 -11.39 -8.45 -4.25
CA GLN A 74 -11.98 -8.80 -5.54
C GLN A 74 -10.99 -9.49 -6.48
N LEU A 75 -9.70 -9.16 -6.38
CA LEU A 75 -8.63 -9.78 -7.16
C LEU A 75 -8.18 -11.14 -6.59
N SER A 76 -8.55 -11.44 -5.34
CA SER A 76 -8.15 -12.67 -4.69
C SER A 76 -9.05 -13.85 -5.11
N SER A 77 -8.50 -15.06 -5.11
CA SER A 77 -9.21 -16.32 -5.42
C SER A 77 -9.39 -17.22 -4.20
#